data_AF-A5HHK2-F1
#
_entry.id   AF-A5HHK2-F1
#
_cell.length_a   1.000
_cell.length_b   1.000
_cell.length_c   1.000
_cell.angle_alpha   90.00
_cell.angle_beta   90.00
_cell.angle_gamma   90.00
#
_symmetry.space_group_name_H-M   'P 1'
#
loop_
_entity.id
_entity.type
_entity.pdbx_description
1 polymer ?
#
loop_
_entity_poly.entity_id
_entity_poly.type
_entity_poly.pdbx_seq_one_letter_code
_entity_poly.pdbx_strand_id
1 'polypeptide(L)' 'PGMFDSLTQLTYIDLGSNRLQTLPEGVFDRLVNLQWLNLYSNRLRAFP' A
#
# COMPACT_ATOMS: atom_id res chain seq x y z
N PRO A 1 13.73 -5.76 -6.43
CA PRO A 1 12.30 -5.91 -6.77
C PRO A 1 11.46 -5.99 -5.50
N GLY A 2 10.65 -4.96 -5.28
CA GLY A 2 9.62 -4.93 -4.24
C GLY A 2 8.49 -5.91 -4.55
N MET A 3 7.78 -6.34 -3.50
CA MET A 3 6.72 -7.36 -3.56
C MET A 3 5.63 -7.04 -4.60
N PHE A 4 5.36 -5.76 -4.84
CA PHE A 4 4.30 -5.30 -5.73
C PHE A 4 4.80 -4.74 -7.06
N ASP A 5 6.12 -4.80 -7.33
CA ASP A 5 6.73 -4.13 -8.48
C ASP A 5 6.17 -4.59 -9.83
N SER A 6 5.75 -5.86 -9.93
CA SER A 6 5.18 -6.44 -11.15
C SER A 6 3.69 -6.16 -11.32
N LEU A 7 3.00 -5.66 -10.29
CA LEU A 7 1.55 -5.49 -10.27
C LEU A 7 1.14 -4.13 -10.84
N THR A 8 1.76 -3.72 -11.95
CA THR A 8 1.60 -2.37 -12.53
C THR A 8 0.17 -2.06 -12.98
N GLN A 9 -0.67 -3.08 -13.14
CA GLN A 9 -2.09 -2.95 -13.53
C GLN A 9 -3.05 -2.87 -12.33
N LEU A 10 -2.57 -2.97 -11.08
CA LEU A 10 -3.45 -2.83 -9.93
C LEU A 10 -4.02 -1.41 -9.85
N THR A 11 -5.34 -1.34 -9.69
CA THR A 11 -6.09 -0.10 -9.50
C THR A 11 -6.61 0.07 -8.08
N TYR A 12 -6.66 -1.01 -7.30
CA TYR A 12 -7.27 -1.04 -5.98
C TYR A 12 -6.48 -1.93 -5.02
N ILE A 13 -6.20 -1.42 -3.82
CA ILE A 13 -5.61 -2.17 -2.70
C ILE A 13 -6.43 -1.89 -1.45
N ASP A 14 -6.89 -2.96 -0.79
CA ASP A 14 -7.51 -2.89 0.54
C ASP A 14 -6.63 -3.60 1.58
N LEU A 15 -6.10 -2.80 2.50
CA LEU A 15 -5.38 -3.25 3.68
C LEU A 15 -6.08 -2.78 4.97
N GLY A 16 -7.35 -2.39 4.87
CA GLY A 16 -8.14 -1.92 5.99
C GLY A 16 -8.31 -2.96 7.10
N SER A 17 -8.54 -2.49 8.33
CA SER A 17 -8.78 -3.33 9.51
C SER A 17 -7.67 -4.33 9.82
N ASN A 18 -6.42 -3.91 9.60
CA ASN A 18 -5.23 -4.68 9.94
C ASN A 18 -4.49 -4.09 11.15
N ARG A 19 -3.29 -4.59 11.43
CA ARG A 19 -2.44 -4.13 12.54
C ARG A 19 -1.11 -3.54 12.03
N LEU A 20 -1.11 -3.01 10.82
CA LEU A 20 0.08 -2.41 10.21
C LEU A 20 0.53 -1.22 11.04
N GLN A 21 1.81 -1.19 11.41
CA GLN A 21 2.42 -0.10 12.18
C GLN A 21 3.27 0.82 11.32
N THR A 22 3.83 0.27 10.24
CA THR A 22 4.65 0.94 9.24
C THR A 22 4.35 0.34 7.87
N LEU A 23 4.67 1.10 6.83
CA LEU A 23 4.74 0.63 5.45
C LEU A 23 6.19 0.82 4.99
N PRO A 24 6.80 -0.14 4.28
CA PRO A 24 8.13 0.08 3.70
C PRO A 24 8.09 1.28 2.74
N GLU A 25 9.12 2.11 2.78
CA GLU A 25 9.26 3.23 1.84
C GLU A 25 9.24 2.71 0.41
N GLY A 26 8.49 3.39 -0.46
CA GLY A 26 8.37 3.04 -1.87
C GLY A 26 7.64 1.73 -2.18
N VAL A 27 6.98 1.09 -1.20
CA VAL A 27 6.29 -0.21 -1.39
C VAL A 27 5.22 -0.16 -2.50
N PHE A 28 4.72 1.03 -2.84
CA PHE A 28 3.70 1.23 -3.87
C PHE A 28 4.20 2.02 -5.10
N ASP A 29 5.49 2.33 -5.22
CA ASP A 29 6.03 3.24 -6.26
C ASP A 29 5.79 2.74 -7.69
N ARG A 30 5.71 1.42 -7.88
CA ARG A 30 5.49 0.79 -9.19
C ARG A 30 4.01 0.60 -9.52
N LEU A 31 3.11 0.90 -8.59
CA LEU A 31 1.66 0.79 -8.79
C LEU A 31 1.12 2.04 -9.48
N VAL A 32 1.64 2.32 -10.67
CA VAL A 32 1.37 3.56 -11.44
C VAL A 32 -0.11 3.74 -11.81
N ASN A 33 -0.89 2.66 -11.78
CA ASN A 33 -2.33 2.68 -12.08
C ASN A 33 -3.21 2.63 -10.82
N LEU A 34 -2.63 2.70 -9.60
CA LEU A 34 -3.38 2.62 -8.35
C LEU A 34 -4.27 3.85 -8.17
N GLN A 35 -5.57 3.62 -8.00
CA GLN A 35 -6.58 4.66 -7.82
C GLN A 35 -7.11 4.68 -6.39
N TRP A 36 -7.10 3.54 -5.71
CA TRP A 36 -7.64 3.43 -4.37
C TRP A 36 -6.74 2.57 -3.47
N LEU A 37 -6.41 3.13 -2.31
CA LEU A 37 -5.62 2.48 -1.27
C LEU A 37 -6.32 2.68 0.07
N ASN A 38 -6.80 1.60 0.67
CA ASN A 38 -7.39 1.65 2.00
C ASN A 38 -6.44 1.14 3.06
N LEU A 39 -6.14 2.04 3.99
CA LEU A 39 -5.33 1.79 5.17
C LEU A 39 -6.14 2.03 6.46
N TYR A 40 -7.46 2.22 6.36
CA TYR A 40 -8.33 2.50 7.50
C TYR A 40 -8.20 1.45 8.60
N SER A 41 -8.35 1.86 9.87
CA SER A 41 -8.29 0.96 11.02
C SER A 41 -7.00 0.13 11.06
N ASN A 42 -5.87 0.78 10.79
CA ASN A 42 -4.52 0.28 11.08
C ASN A 42 -3.91 1.03 12.28
N ARG A 43 -2.65 0.71 12.60
CA ARG A 43 -1.89 1.34 13.70
C ARG A 43 -0.69 2.13 13.16
N LEU A 44 -0.84 2.70 11.96
CA LEU A 44 0.22 3.43 11.28
C LEU A 44 0.62 4.64 12.12
N ARG A 45 1.90 4.70 12.48
CA ARG A 45 2.44 5.80 13.31
C ARG A 45 2.87 7.01 12.48
N ALA A 46 3.16 6.76 11.20
CA ALA A 46 3.50 7.77 10.22
C ALA A 46 2.84 7.38 8.90
N PHE A 47 2.48 8.39 8.11
CA PHE A 47 2.15 8.16 6.72
C PHE A 47 3.48 8.01 5.95
N PRO A 48 3.63 6.98 5.09
CA PRO A 48 4.80 6.83 4.24
C PRO A 48 4.91 7.96 3.20
#